data_AF-A0A7J9SL20-F1
#
_entry.id   AF-A0A7J9SL20-F1
#
_cell.length_a   1.000
_cell.length_b   1.000
_cell.length_c   1.000
_cell.angle_alpha   90.00
_cell.angle_beta   90.00
_cell.angle_gamma   90.00
#
_symmetry.space_group_name_H-M   'P 1'
#
loop_
_entity.id
_entity.type
_entity.pdbx_description
1 polymer ?
#
loop_
_entity_poly.entity_id
_entity_poly.type
_entity_poly.pdbx_seq_one_letter_code
_entity_poly.pdbx_strand_id
1 'polypeptide(L)' 'MSVETEAGVMVRGGDETASAEIDLYHCHLPKLAEAEYVEWDPGTGEISAGPRFDEVEPLLEFTERHADELPPGWP' A
#
# COMPACT_ATOMS: atom_id res chain seq x y z
N MET A 1 5.10 -41.70 -11.45
CA MET A 1 5.79 -40.56 -12.09
C MET A 1 5.48 -39.35 -11.23
N SER A 2 6.48 -38.93 -10.46
CA SER A 2 6.41 -37.78 -9.56
C SER A 2 6.66 -36.50 -10.35
N VAL A 3 5.95 -35.43 -10.01
CA VAL A 3 6.44 -34.07 -10.23
C VAL A 3 6.33 -33.39 -8.88
N GLU A 4 7.50 -33.08 -8.34
CA GLU A 4 7.69 -32.33 -7.11
C GLU A 4 7.68 -30.86 -7.51
N THR A 5 6.77 -30.08 -6.94
CA THR A 5 6.68 -28.64 -7.19
C THR A 5 7.78 -27.95 -6.39
N GLU A 6 8.92 -27.71 -7.03
CA GLU A 6 9.94 -26.77 -6.56
C GLU A 6 9.46 -25.34 -6.83
N ALA A 7 8.66 -24.82 -5.89
CA ALA A 7 8.30 -23.41 -5.85
C ALA A 7 9.56 -22.58 -5.55
N GLY A 8 10.28 -22.22 -6.61
CA GLY A 8 11.29 -21.16 -6.59
C GLY A 8 10.63 -19.79 -6.41
N VAL A 9 10.01 -19.55 -5.25
CA VAL A 9 9.70 -18.19 -4.80
C VAL A 9 10.99 -17.66 -4.15
N MET A 10 11.90 -17.16 -4.98
CA MET A 10 12.95 -16.30 -4.46
C MET A 10 12.31 -14.95 -4.12
N VAL A 11 12.03 -14.75 -2.84
CA VAL A 11 11.77 -13.45 -2.23
C VAL A 11 12.97 -12.55 -2.56
N ARG A 12 12.83 -11.73 -3.60
CA ARG A 12 13.63 -10.51 -3.74
C ARG A 12 12.97 -9.46 -2.86
N GLY A 13 13.73 -8.88 -1.95
CA GLY A 13 13.31 -7.67 -1.23
C GLY A 13 13.18 -7.83 0.27
N GLY A 14 14.29 -8.10 0.95
CA GLY A 14 14.39 -7.83 2.40
C GLY A 14 14.78 -6.37 2.71
N ASP A 15 15.26 -5.63 1.69
CA ASP A 15 15.83 -4.28 1.84
C ASP A 15 14.91 -3.19 1.25
N GLU A 16 14.25 -3.49 0.11
CA GLU A 16 13.27 -2.59 -0.53
C GLU A 16 11.97 -2.45 0.28
N THR A 17 11.50 -3.54 0.89
CA THR A 17 10.28 -3.53 1.73
C THR A 17 10.50 -2.76 3.03
N ALA A 18 11.67 -2.90 3.66
CA ALA A 18 12.04 -2.12 4.84
C ALA A 18 12.14 -0.61 4.53
N SER A 19 12.70 -0.26 3.36
CA SER A 19 12.76 1.14 2.91
C SER A 19 11.37 1.70 2.61
N ALA A 20 10.51 0.92 1.94
CA ALA A 20 9.13 1.30 1.64
C ALA A 20 8.29 1.48 2.92
N GLU A 21 8.50 0.65 3.94
CA GLU A 21 7.82 0.78 5.23
C GLU A 21 8.26 2.05 5.98
N ILE A 22 9.55 2.35 5.98
CA ILE A 22 10.10 3.59 6.56
C ILE A 22 9.51 4.82 5.85
N ASP A 23 9.48 4.82 4.52
CA ASP A 23 8.91 5.92 3.75
C ASP A 23 7.39 6.05 3.96
N LEU A 24 6.67 4.93 4.04
CA LEU A 24 5.25 4.92 4.38
C LEU A 24 4.99 5.61 5.72
N TYR A 25 5.74 5.21 6.75
CA TYR A 25 5.56 5.67 8.12
C TYR A 25 6.00 7.13 8.33
N HIS A 26 7.15 7.51 7.76
CA HIS A 26 7.77 8.80 8.05
C HIS A 26 7.47 9.87 6.99
N CYS A 27 7.08 9.48 5.78
CA CYS A 27 6.86 10.42 4.68
C CYS A 27 5.41 10.46 4.20
N HIS A 28 4.75 9.32 4.02
CA HIS A 28 3.45 9.26 3.36
C HIS A 28 2.26 9.39 4.31
N LEU A 29 2.19 8.58 5.38
CA LEU A 29 1.11 8.62 6.37
C LEU A 29 0.98 10.00 7.06
N PRO A 30 2.08 10.68 7.47
CA PRO A 30 1.96 12.02 8.02
C PRO A 30 1.30 13.00 7.05
N LYS A 31 1.67 12.97 5.76
CA LYS A 31 1.11 13.88 4.75
C LYS A 31 -0.37 13.61 4.48
N LEU A 32 -0.76 12.34 4.44
CA LEU A 32 -2.17 11.97 4.25
C LEU A 32 -3.02 12.37 5.47
N ALA A 33 -2.45 12.28 6.68
CA ALA A 33 -3.10 12.75 7.90
C ALA A 33 -3.21 14.27 7.96
N GLU A 34 -2.15 15.00 7.57
CA GLU A 34 -2.18 16.46 7.45
C GLU A 34 -3.20 16.95 6.40
N ALA A 35 -3.43 16.18 5.35
CA ALA A 35 -4.44 16.46 4.33
C ALA A 35 -5.86 16.02 4.73
N GLU A 36 -6.02 15.41 5.91
CA GLU A 36 -7.28 14.90 6.48
C GLU A 36 -7.92 13.76 5.66
N TYR A 37 -7.13 13.07 4.83
CA TYR A 37 -7.58 11.90 4.09
C TYR A 37 -7.56 10.62 4.94
N VAL A 38 -6.64 10.52 5.89
CA VAL A 38 -6.56 9.43 6.85
C VAL A 38 -6.43 9.98 8.27
N GLU A 39 -6.90 9.24 9.25
CA GLU A 39 -6.48 9.41 10.64
C GLU A 39 -5.46 8.32 10.94
N TRP A 40 -4.31 8.71 11.48
CA TRP A 40 -3.20 7.78 11.71
C TRP A 40 -2.60 8.02 13.10
N ASP A 41 -2.45 6.94 13.86
CA ASP A 41 -1.79 6.94 15.17
C ASP A 41 -0.37 6.33 15.04
N PRO A 42 0.70 7.14 15.19
CA PRO A 42 2.08 6.66 15.09
C PRO A 42 2.57 5.90 16.34
N GLY A 43 1.76 5.77 17.39
CA GLY A 43 2.05 4.96 18.57
C GLY A 43 1.52 3.54 18.46
N THR A 44 0.36 3.36 17.83
CA THR A 44 -0.28 2.04 17.63
C THR A 44 -0.11 1.50 16.21
N GLY A 45 0.18 2.36 15.24
CA GLY A 45 0.20 2.02 13.82
C GLY A 45 -1.21 1.89 13.21
N GLU A 46 -2.25 2.32 13.93
CA GLU A 46 -3.63 2.25 13.45
C GLU A 46 -3.90 3.34 12.41
N ILE A 47 -4.58 2.97 11.33
CA ILE A 47 -4.97 3.86 10.24
C ILE A 47 -6.47 3.71 10.00
N SER A 48 -7.18 4.83 9.93
CA SER A 48 -8.60 4.91 9.57
C SER A 48 -8.85 5.98 8.52
N ALA A 49 -10.03 5.93 7.88
CA ALA A 49 -10.45 6.97 6.93
C ALA A 49 -10.63 8.31 7.65
N GLY A 50 -10.05 9.37 7.10
CA GLY A 50 -10.20 10.72 7.61
C GLY A 50 -11.46 11.42 7.10
N PRO A 51 -11.78 12.63 7.60
CA PRO A 51 -13.00 13.35 7.25
C PRO A 51 -13.08 13.78 5.78
N ARG A 52 -11.96 13.79 5.05
CA ARG A 52 -11.92 14.11 3.60
C ARG A 52 -11.74 12.87 2.71
N PHE A 53 -11.82 11.67 3.27
CA PHE A 53 -11.62 10.42 2.53
C PHE A 53 -12.59 10.29 1.33
N ASP A 54 -13.83 10.74 1.48
CA ASP A 54 -14.86 10.71 0.43
C ASP A 54 -14.44 11.41 -0.88
N GLU A 55 -13.49 12.36 -0.83
CA GLU A 55 -12.98 13.04 -2.03
C GLU A 55 -12.11 12.11 -2.90
N VAL A 56 -11.41 11.16 -2.27
CA VAL A 56 -10.49 10.23 -2.94
C VAL A 56 -11.06 8.82 -3.06
N GLU A 57 -12.09 8.49 -2.27
CA GLU A 57 -12.79 7.20 -2.30
C GLU A 57 -13.20 6.77 -3.72
N PRO A 58 -13.83 7.61 -4.58
CA PRO A 58 -14.21 7.19 -5.92
C PRO A 58 -13.02 6.82 -6.82
N LEU A 59 -11.88 7.48 -6.62
CA LEU A 59 -10.65 7.19 -7.35
C LEU A 59 -10.01 5.88 -6.86
N LEU A 60 -10.04 5.66 -5.54
CA LEU A 60 -9.57 4.42 -4.91
C LEU A 60 -10.41 3.24 -5.38
N GLU A 61 -11.74 3.33 -5.30
CA GLU A 61 -12.66 2.29 -5.79
C GLU A 61 -12.46 1.98 -7.28
N PHE A 62 -12.26 3.02 -8.10
CA PHE A 62 -11.96 2.84 -9.52
C PHE A 62 -10.65 2.07 -9.72
N THR A 63 -9.62 2.41 -8.96
CA THR A 63 -8.30 1.78 -9.04
C THR A 63 -8.37 0.33 -8.58
N GLU A 64 -9.05 0.03 -7.47
CA GLU A 64 -9.24 -1.33 -6.98
C GLU A 64 -9.99 -2.20 -7.98
N ARG A 65 -11.05 -1.66 -8.59
CA ARG A 65 -11.88 -2.38 -9.56
C ARG A 65 -11.14 -2.72 -10.85
N HIS A 66 -10.09 -1.99 -11.19
CA HIS A 66 -9.30 -2.18 -12.41
C HIS A 66 -7.85 -2.57 -12.12
N ALA A 67 -7.55 -3.00 -10.89
CA ALA A 67 -6.20 -3.30 -10.46
C ALA A 67 -5.52 -4.38 -11.33
N ASP A 68 -6.31 -5.32 -11.86
CA ASP A 68 -5.90 -6.39 -12.75
C ASP A 68 -5.67 -5.96 -14.21
N GLU A 69 -6.14 -4.77 -14.60
CA GLU A 69 -5.94 -4.19 -15.93
C GLU A 69 -4.81 -3.14 -15.97
N LEU A 70 -4.17 -2.88 -14.82
CA LEU A 70 -3.10 -1.89 -14.73
C LEU A 70 -1.87 -2.32 -15.56
N PRO A 71 -1.29 -1.40 -16.36
CA PRO A 71 -0.11 -1.71 -17.15
C PRO A 71 1.09 -2.06 -16.26
N PRO A 72 2.02 -2.90 -16.74
CA PRO A 72 3.23 -3.21 -15.99
C PRO A 72 4.05 -1.94 -15.73
N GLY A 73 4.31 -1.66 -14.45
CA GLY A 73 5.02 -0.44 -14.02
C GLY A 73 4.11 0.74 -13.67
N TRP A 74 2.82 0.50 -13.44
CA TRP A 74 2.00 1.42 -12.65
C TRP A 74 2.69 1.68 -11.29
N PRO A 75 2.78 2.94 -10.82
CA PRO A 75 3.50 3.30 -9.60
C PRO A 75 2.93 2.65 -8.34
#